data_AF-A0A2S6AQJ7-F1
#
_entry.id   AF-A0A2S6AQJ7-F1
#
_cell.length_a   1.000
_cell.length_b   1.000
_cell.length_c   1.000
_cell.angle_alpha   90.00
_cell.angle_beta   90.00
_cell.angle_gamma   90.00
#
_symmetry.space_group_name_H-M   'P 1'
#
loop_
_entity.id
_entity.type
_entity.pdbx_description
1 polymer ?
#
loop_
_entity_poly.entity_id
_entity_poly.type
_entity_poly.pdbx_seq_one_letter_code
_entity_poly.pdbx_strand_id
1 'polypeptide(L)'
;MTSAGGNDRVIAEQRLAGRASAGPHLLAWVSATRQTFTICRPDGHTVAHDRFHRDLIIDSDDAATEAAALQAIWLAAHGKDLWGADVATLRIVTSRFVADPGALHRAAFASGLVLDLLVDAATNPATGHQLGVWVDWRRADLTYLIQHPRNPK
;
A
#
# COMPACT_ATOMS: atom_id res chain seq x y z
N MET A 1 -17.53 31.00 0.57
CA MET A 1 -18.66 30.06 0.38
C MET A 1 -18.07 28.75 -0.14
N THR A 2 -17.47 27.97 0.76
CA THR A 2 -16.69 26.75 0.48
C THR A 2 -16.76 25.91 1.75
N SER A 3 -17.74 25.00 1.85
CA SER A 3 -17.85 24.15 3.05
C SER A 3 -18.67 22.88 2.83
N ALA A 4 -19.59 22.84 1.86
CA ALA A 4 -20.38 21.63 1.59
C ALA A 4 -19.49 20.43 1.19
N GLY A 5 -18.62 20.59 0.18
CA GLY A 5 -17.79 19.48 -0.30
C GLY A 5 -16.69 19.00 0.66
N GLY A 6 -16.25 19.85 1.60
CA GLY A 6 -15.28 19.46 2.63
C GLY A 6 -15.91 18.62 3.73
N ASN A 7 -17.13 18.98 4.14
CA ASN A 7 -17.85 18.27 5.18
C ASN A 7 -18.34 16.89 4.71
N ASP A 8 -18.82 16.80 3.46
CA ASP A 8 -19.27 15.54 2.86
C ASP A 8 -18.14 14.50 2.75
N ARG A 9 -16.93 14.97 2.42
CA ARG A 9 -15.73 14.12 2.36
C ARG A 9 -15.34 13.58 3.73
N VAL A 10 -15.31 14.43 4.75
CA VAL A 10 -14.98 14.00 6.13
C VAL A 10 -15.99 12.96 6.63
N ILE A 11 -17.28 13.17 6.36
CA ILE A 11 -18.34 12.21 6.72
C ILE A 11 -18.13 10.88 5.97
N ALA A 12 -17.77 10.92 4.69
CA ALA A 12 -17.51 9.71 3.91
C ALA A 12 -16.28 8.94 4.41
N GLU A 13 -15.19 9.64 4.73
CA GLU A 13 -13.96 9.05 5.30
C GLU A 13 -14.25 8.42 6.68
N GLN A 14 -15.01 9.08 7.55
CA GLN A 14 -15.42 8.53 8.84
C GLN A 14 -16.31 7.29 8.71
N ARG A 15 -17.26 7.30 7.76
CA ARG A 15 -18.09 6.11 7.47
C ARG A 15 -17.25 4.95 6.95
N LEU A 16 -16.28 5.24 6.07
CA LEU A 16 -15.36 4.23 5.56
C LEU A 16 -14.52 3.63 6.70
N ALA A 17 -13.94 4.47 7.57
CA ALA A 17 -13.20 4.05 8.76
C ALA A 17 -14.03 3.17 9.70
N GLY A 18 -15.28 3.57 9.95
CA GLY A 18 -16.22 2.77 10.75
C GLY A 18 -16.43 1.37 10.17
N ARG A 19 -16.66 1.25 8.86
CA ARG A 19 -16.85 -0.05 8.21
C ARG A 19 -15.56 -0.87 8.14
N ALA A 20 -14.42 -0.23 7.86
CA ALA A 20 -13.13 -0.89 7.73
C ALA A 20 -12.62 -1.50 9.05
N SER A 21 -13.06 -0.96 10.20
CA SER A 21 -12.70 -1.48 11.53
C SER A 21 -13.14 -2.93 11.79
N ALA A 22 -14.17 -3.40 11.08
CA ALA A 22 -14.64 -4.78 11.13
C ALA A 22 -14.14 -5.63 9.94
N GLY A 23 -13.41 -5.01 9.01
CA GLY A 23 -12.88 -5.65 7.80
C GLY A 23 -11.46 -6.19 7.97
N PRO A 24 -10.86 -6.74 6.90
CA PRO A 24 -9.49 -7.19 6.95
C PRO A 24 -8.52 -6.02 7.15
N HIS A 25 -7.43 -6.28 7.86
CA HIS A 25 -6.31 -5.37 8.02
C HIS A 25 -5.17 -5.84 7.14
N LEU A 26 -4.75 -5.05 6.17
CA LEU A 26 -3.63 -5.37 5.29
C LEU A 26 -2.37 -4.62 5.74
N LEU A 27 -1.21 -5.24 5.60
CA LEU A 27 0.09 -4.62 5.85
C LEU A 27 1.06 -4.92 4.72
N ALA A 28 1.59 -3.87 4.10
CA ALA A 28 2.64 -3.94 3.10
C ALA A 28 3.87 -3.14 3.53
N TRP A 29 5.05 -3.71 3.30
CA TRP A 29 6.33 -3.02 3.40
C TRP A 29 6.81 -2.70 1.99
N VAL A 30 7.19 -1.44 1.78
CA VAL A 30 7.48 -0.90 0.45
C VAL A 30 8.85 -0.25 0.44
N SER A 31 9.61 -0.53 -0.61
CA SER A 31 10.84 0.18 -0.94
C SER A 31 10.94 0.36 -2.45
N ALA A 32 11.58 1.45 -2.89
CA ALA A 32 11.74 1.73 -4.30
C ALA A 32 13.12 2.35 -4.58
N THR A 33 13.62 2.05 -5.77
CA THR A 33 14.60 2.86 -6.49
C THR A 33 13.89 3.53 -7.65
N ARG A 34 14.54 4.44 -8.38
CA ARG A 34 13.92 5.05 -9.58
C ARG A 34 13.58 4.07 -10.70
N GLN A 35 14.08 2.83 -10.63
CA GLN A 35 13.89 1.82 -11.66
C GLN A 35 13.00 0.66 -11.20
N THR A 36 13.02 0.33 -9.92
CA THR A 36 12.42 -0.88 -9.38
C THR A 36 11.69 -0.60 -8.08
N PHE A 37 10.71 -1.43 -7.78
CA PHE A 37 10.05 -1.43 -6.48
C PHE A 37 10.00 -2.83 -5.90
N THR A 38 9.90 -2.89 -4.58
CA THR A 38 9.68 -4.10 -3.80
C THR A 38 8.49 -3.86 -2.88
N ILE A 39 7.56 -4.80 -2.88
CA ILE A 39 6.44 -4.87 -1.94
C ILE A 39 6.51 -6.24 -1.28
N CYS A 40 6.64 -6.26 0.04
CA CYS A 40 6.75 -7.49 0.80
C CYS A 40 5.90 -7.45 2.07
N ARG A 41 5.79 -8.64 2.66
CA ARG A 41 5.17 -8.87 3.96
C ARG A 41 6.10 -8.45 5.10
N PRO A 42 5.59 -8.38 6.35
CA PRO A 42 6.41 -8.09 7.53
C PRO A 42 7.53 -9.10 7.82
N ASP A 43 7.40 -10.34 7.34
CA ASP A 43 8.44 -11.37 7.43
C ASP A 43 9.48 -11.28 6.29
N GLY A 44 9.36 -10.27 5.42
CA GLY A 44 10.24 -10.06 4.27
C GLY A 44 9.92 -10.93 3.05
N HIS A 45 8.87 -11.76 3.11
CA HIS A 45 8.43 -12.51 1.93
C HIS A 45 7.86 -11.55 0.88
N THR A 46 8.48 -11.53 -0.29
CA THR A 46 8.09 -10.61 -1.37
C THR A 46 6.83 -11.05 -2.07
N VAL A 47 5.94 -10.07 -2.25
CA VAL A 47 4.69 -10.20 -2.99
C VAL A 47 4.89 -9.66 -4.40
N ALA A 48 5.67 -8.59 -4.55
CA ALA A 48 6.02 -8.04 -5.85
C ALA A 48 7.44 -7.46 -5.82
N HIS A 49 8.23 -7.77 -6.83
CA HIS A 49 9.48 -7.07 -7.13
C HIS A 49 9.58 -6.94 -8.64
N ASP A 50 9.45 -5.72 -9.14
CA ASP A 50 9.37 -5.45 -10.57
C ASP A 50 9.97 -4.07 -10.90
N ARG A 51 10.07 -3.80 -12.20
CA ARG A 51 10.48 -2.51 -12.74
C ARG A 51 9.27 -1.60 -12.91
N PHE A 52 9.50 -0.30 -12.73
CA PHE A 52 8.57 0.68 -13.26
C PHE A 52 8.53 0.58 -14.79
N HIS A 53 7.38 0.91 -15.37
CA HIS A 53 7.25 0.96 -16.82
C HIS A 53 8.29 1.91 -17.40
N ARG A 54 8.93 1.54 -18.51
CA ARG A 54 10.05 2.31 -19.10
C ARG A 54 9.71 3.76 -19.46
N ASP A 55 8.42 4.04 -19.68
CA ASP A 55 7.93 5.36 -20.05
C ASP A 55 7.52 6.21 -18.83
N LEU A 56 7.56 5.64 -17.62
CA LEU A 56 7.31 6.37 -16.38
C LEU A 56 8.59 7.10 -15.97
N ILE A 57 8.54 8.43 -16.00
CA ILE A 57 9.65 9.27 -15.55
C ILE A 57 9.56 9.42 -14.03
N ILE A 58 10.55 8.87 -13.33
CA ILE A 58 10.71 9.03 -11.88
C ILE A 58 11.90 9.93 -11.61
N ASP A 59 11.63 11.17 -11.24
CA ASP A 59 12.60 12.25 -11.08
C ASP A 59 13.33 12.23 -9.73
N SER A 60 12.75 11.57 -8.73
CA SER A 60 13.22 11.52 -7.35
C SER A 60 12.90 10.17 -6.71
N ASP A 61 13.65 9.84 -5.65
CA ASP A 61 13.43 8.59 -4.92
C ASP A 61 12.14 8.63 -4.09
N ASP A 62 11.70 9.81 -3.67
CA ASP A 62 10.43 9.99 -2.95
C ASP A 62 9.25 9.78 -3.92
N ALA A 63 9.36 10.24 -5.18
CA ALA A 63 8.41 9.91 -6.24
C ALA A 63 8.43 8.41 -6.59
N ALA A 64 9.61 7.77 -6.55
CA ALA A 64 9.72 6.32 -6.71
C ALA A 64 8.96 5.58 -5.60
N THR A 65 9.12 6.03 -4.36
CA THR A 65 8.48 5.45 -3.19
C THR A 65 6.97 5.66 -3.23
N GLU A 66 6.50 6.84 -3.69
CA GLU A 66 5.09 7.11 -3.95
C GLU A 66 4.51 6.18 -5.01
N ALA A 67 5.18 6.03 -6.16
CA ALA A 67 4.73 5.14 -7.23
C ALA A 67 4.65 3.68 -6.77
N ALA A 68 5.61 3.22 -5.97
CA ALA A 68 5.57 1.90 -5.35
C ALA A 68 4.43 1.76 -4.34
N ALA A 69 4.14 2.80 -3.55
CA ALA A 69 3.01 2.81 -2.62
C ALA A 69 1.65 2.78 -3.35
N LEU A 70 1.51 3.47 -4.49
CA LEU A 70 0.34 3.36 -5.36
C LEU A 70 0.15 1.92 -5.85
N GLN A 71 1.23 1.25 -6.23
CA GLN A 71 1.18 -0.17 -6.62
C GLN A 71 0.76 -1.06 -5.43
N ALA A 72 1.23 -0.76 -4.22
CA ALA A 72 0.81 -1.49 -3.02
C ALA A 72 -0.68 -1.28 -2.70
N ILE A 73 -1.21 -0.05 -2.88
CA ILE A 73 -2.64 0.24 -2.77
C ILE A 73 -3.44 -0.61 -3.77
N TRP A 74 -2.99 -0.66 -5.03
CA TRP A 74 -3.65 -1.43 -6.08
C TRP A 74 -3.68 -2.93 -5.78
N LEU A 75 -2.55 -3.49 -5.31
CA LEU A 75 -2.46 -4.90 -4.91
C LEU A 75 -3.30 -5.20 -3.67
N ALA A 76 -3.32 -4.31 -2.69
CA ALA A 76 -4.14 -4.46 -1.48
C ALA A 76 -5.64 -4.42 -1.80
N ALA A 77 -6.07 -3.57 -2.74
CA ALA A 77 -7.45 -3.55 -3.21
C ALA A 77 -7.83 -4.89 -3.86
N HIS A 78 -6.96 -5.44 -4.71
CA HIS A 78 -7.17 -6.78 -5.28
C HIS A 78 -7.22 -7.87 -4.21
N GLY A 79 -6.32 -7.84 -3.23
CA GLY A 79 -6.32 -8.78 -2.10
C GLY A 79 -7.60 -8.70 -1.25
N LYS A 80 -8.09 -7.48 -1.00
CA LYS A 80 -9.38 -7.22 -0.32
C LYS A 80 -10.55 -7.83 -1.10
N ASP A 81 -10.59 -7.62 -2.42
CA ASP A 81 -11.66 -8.13 -3.28
C ASP A 81 -11.65 -9.66 -3.34
N LEU A 82 -10.46 -10.28 -3.41
CA LEU A 82 -10.31 -11.74 -3.34
C LEU A 82 -10.79 -12.34 -2.01
N TRP A 83 -10.67 -11.58 -0.91
CA TRP A 83 -11.21 -11.97 0.39
C TRP A 83 -12.72 -11.78 0.50
N GLY A 84 -13.34 -11.04 -0.43
CA GLY A 84 -14.78 -10.73 -0.42
C GLY A 84 -15.16 -9.57 0.49
N ALA A 85 -14.21 -8.67 0.81
CA ALA A 85 -14.50 -7.46 1.59
C ALA A 85 -14.80 -6.26 0.70
N ASP A 86 -15.83 -5.49 1.05
CA ASP A 86 -16.08 -4.19 0.41
C ASP A 86 -15.04 -3.14 0.82
N VAL A 87 -14.60 -3.18 2.08
CA VAL A 87 -13.72 -2.19 2.69
C VAL A 87 -12.64 -2.85 3.54
N ALA A 88 -11.48 -2.23 3.64
CA ALA A 88 -10.40 -2.73 4.47
C ALA A 88 -9.51 -1.60 5.00
N THR A 89 -8.74 -1.91 6.04
CA THR A 89 -7.65 -1.02 6.49
C THR A 89 -6.36 -1.48 5.80
N LEU A 90 -5.58 -0.55 5.27
CA LEU A 90 -4.26 -0.82 4.70
C LEU A 90 -3.22 0.00 5.45
N ARG A 91 -2.23 -0.67 6.05
CA ARG A 91 -1.01 -0.02 6.51
C ARG A 91 0.09 -0.21 5.47
N ILE A 92 0.76 0.88 5.10
CA ILE A 92 1.97 0.85 4.28
C ILE A 92 3.13 1.36 5.12
N VAL A 93 4.20 0.58 5.22
CA VAL A 93 5.47 1.02 5.81
C VAL A 93 6.48 1.19 4.68
N THR A 94 6.81 2.43 4.39
CA THR A 94 7.74 2.83 3.33
C THR A 94 9.16 2.94 3.87
N SER A 95 10.17 2.68 3.04
CA SER A 95 11.58 2.83 3.44
C SER A 95 12.04 4.28 3.47
N ARG A 96 11.22 5.19 2.93
CA ARG A 96 11.48 6.62 2.77
C ARG A 96 10.17 7.40 2.73
N PHE A 97 10.25 8.72 2.79
CA PHE A 97 9.10 9.59 2.55
C PHE A 97 8.56 9.42 1.12
N VAL A 98 7.27 9.70 0.95
CA VAL A 98 6.59 9.81 -0.34
C VAL A 98 6.41 11.28 -0.69
N ALA A 99 6.32 11.64 -1.97
CA ALA A 99 6.24 13.03 -2.39
C ALA A 99 4.86 13.68 -2.11
N ASP A 100 3.74 13.01 -2.44
CA ASP A 100 2.37 13.45 -2.09
C ASP A 100 1.61 12.36 -1.28
N PRO A 101 1.69 12.38 0.07
CA PRO A 101 0.87 11.49 0.90
C PRO A 101 -0.64 11.66 0.68
N GLY A 102 -1.09 12.86 0.32
CA GLY A 102 -2.50 13.16 0.07
C GLY A 102 -3.02 12.47 -1.19
N ALA A 103 -2.19 12.30 -2.22
CA ALA A 103 -2.51 11.49 -3.40
C ALA A 103 -2.75 10.02 -3.02
N LEU A 104 -1.89 9.46 -2.17
CA LEU A 104 -2.03 8.09 -1.69
C LEU A 104 -3.33 7.89 -0.89
N HIS A 105 -3.66 8.81 0.01
CA HIS A 105 -4.93 8.74 0.75
C HIS A 105 -6.15 8.82 -0.19
N ARG A 106 -6.11 9.67 -1.22
CA ARG A 106 -7.18 9.75 -2.23
C ARG A 106 -7.31 8.44 -3.02
N ALA A 107 -6.20 7.86 -3.46
CA ALA A 107 -6.17 6.61 -4.21
C ALA A 107 -6.68 5.43 -3.37
N ALA A 108 -6.25 5.35 -2.11
CA ALA A 108 -6.72 4.34 -1.17
C ALA A 108 -8.23 4.48 -0.91
N PHE A 109 -8.71 5.69 -0.63
CA PHE A 109 -10.13 5.96 -0.41
C PHE A 109 -10.97 5.55 -1.63
N ALA A 110 -10.54 5.91 -2.84
CA ALA A 110 -11.22 5.51 -4.09
C ALA A 110 -11.26 3.99 -4.29
N SER A 111 -10.35 3.25 -3.66
CA SER A 111 -10.25 1.79 -3.70
C SER A 111 -10.96 1.10 -2.52
N GLY A 112 -11.70 1.84 -1.69
CA GLY A 112 -12.36 1.29 -0.49
C GLY A 112 -11.39 0.95 0.65
N LEU A 113 -10.21 1.59 0.67
CA LEU A 113 -9.17 1.35 1.66
C LEU A 113 -9.01 2.55 2.59
N VAL A 114 -8.87 2.27 3.89
CA VAL A 114 -8.45 3.24 4.90
C VAL A 114 -6.94 3.12 5.05
N LEU A 115 -6.21 4.13 4.59
CA LEU A 115 -4.75 4.10 4.57
C LEU A 115 -4.15 4.63 5.88
N ASP A 116 -3.20 3.87 6.41
CA ASP A 116 -2.24 4.28 7.44
C ASP A 116 -0.82 4.22 6.86
N LEU A 117 -0.14 5.35 6.76
CA LEU A 117 1.17 5.46 6.11
C LEU A 117 2.26 5.76 7.14
N LEU A 118 3.27 4.89 7.16
CA LEU A 118 4.43 5.01 8.05
C LEU A 118 5.72 4.99 7.23
N VAL A 119 6.78 5.55 7.83
CA VAL A 119 8.14 5.51 7.28
C VAL A 119 9.04 4.80 8.28
N ASP A 120 9.72 3.76 7.83
CA ASP A 120 10.79 3.09 8.57
C ASP A 120 11.94 2.81 7.60
N ALA A 121 12.99 3.60 7.66
CA ALA A 121 14.16 3.42 6.81
C ALA A 121 15.16 2.38 7.35
N ALA A 122 15.10 2.09 8.65
CA ALA A 122 16.14 1.33 9.35
C ALA A 122 15.90 -0.18 9.28
N THR A 123 14.65 -0.61 9.36
CA THR A 123 14.30 -2.04 9.49
C THR A 123 13.43 -2.59 8.36
N ASN A 124 13.19 -1.77 7.33
CA ASN A 124 12.26 -2.14 6.27
C ASN A 124 12.77 -3.31 5.42
N PRO A 125 12.09 -4.47 5.46
CA PRO A 125 12.56 -5.68 4.80
C PRO A 125 12.45 -5.60 3.27
N ALA A 126 11.71 -4.63 2.71
CA ALA A 126 11.64 -4.40 1.28
C ALA A 126 12.93 -3.81 0.71
N THR A 127 13.82 -3.29 1.55
CA THR A 127 15.13 -2.74 1.13
C THR A 127 16.16 -3.82 0.79
N GLY A 128 16.01 -5.03 1.33
CA GLY A 128 17.02 -6.10 1.24
C GLY A 128 16.95 -6.98 -0.01
N HIS A 129 16.13 -6.64 -1.01
CA HIS A 129 15.87 -7.53 -2.14
C HIS A 129 16.97 -7.52 -3.22
N GLN A 130 17.32 -8.72 -3.69
CA GLN A 130 18.42 -8.93 -4.62
C GLN A 130 18.06 -8.46 -6.03
N LEU A 131 18.90 -7.59 -6.60
CA LEU A 131 18.76 -7.14 -7.98
C LEU A 131 18.77 -8.32 -8.96
N GLY A 132 17.84 -8.33 -9.91
CA GLY A 132 17.73 -9.34 -10.97
C GLY A 132 16.80 -10.52 -10.65
N VAL A 133 16.20 -10.57 -9.46
CA VAL A 133 15.17 -11.56 -9.09
C VAL A 133 13.80 -10.90 -9.15
N TRP A 134 13.03 -11.20 -10.20
CA TRP A 134 11.69 -10.63 -10.40
C TRP A 134 10.62 -11.49 -9.73
N VAL A 135 9.67 -10.84 -9.06
CA VAL A 135 8.51 -11.49 -8.46
C VAL A 135 7.25 -10.87 -9.08
N ASP A 136 6.64 -11.62 -9.99
CA ASP A 136 5.36 -11.24 -10.62
C ASP A 136 4.23 -11.44 -9.63
N TRP A 137 3.59 -10.33 -9.26
CA TRP A 137 2.47 -10.30 -8.32
C TRP A 137 1.31 -11.21 -8.75
N ARG A 138 1.14 -11.46 -10.06
CA ARG A 138 0.05 -12.35 -10.56
C ARG A 138 0.19 -13.79 -10.08
N ARG A 139 1.40 -14.18 -9.67
CA ARG A 139 1.71 -15.51 -9.15
C ARG A 139 1.76 -15.52 -7.62
N ALA A 140 1.69 -14.36 -6.99
CA ALA A 140 1.63 -14.23 -5.55
C ALA A 140 0.17 -14.35 -5.08
N ASP A 141 -0.03 -15.02 -3.95
CA ASP A 141 -1.31 -14.97 -3.26
C ASP A 141 -1.40 -13.64 -2.50
N LEU A 142 -2.22 -12.73 -3.02
CA LEU A 142 -2.38 -11.38 -2.48
C LEU A 142 -3.14 -11.37 -1.14
N THR A 143 -3.83 -12.47 -0.78
CA THR A 143 -4.43 -12.60 0.54
C THR A 143 -3.36 -12.62 1.65
N TYR A 144 -2.10 -12.91 1.32
CA TYR A 144 -1.01 -12.83 2.29
C TYR A 144 -0.65 -11.42 2.76
N LEU A 145 -1.18 -10.37 2.11
CA LEU A 145 -1.09 -9.01 2.65
C LEU A 145 -2.02 -8.83 3.85
N ILE A 146 -3.04 -9.69 4.02
CA ILE A 146 -3.99 -9.65 5.13
C ILE A 146 -3.28 -10.13 6.39
N GLN A 147 -3.26 -9.26 7.39
CA GLN A 147 -2.96 -9.64 8.75
C GLN A 147 -4.12 -10.48 9.26
N HIS A 148 -3.92 -11.78 9.37
CA HIS A 148 -4.74 -12.56 10.28
C HIS A 148 -4.56 -11.96 11.68
N PRO A 149 -5.63 -11.79 12.48
CA PRO A 149 -5.47 -11.58 13.90
C PRO A 149 -4.51 -12.66 14.37
N ARG A 150 -3.35 -12.25 14.90
CA ARG A 150 -2.53 -13.20 15.66
C ARG A 150 -3.48 -13.76 16.69
N ASN A 151 -3.79 -15.05 16.63
CA ASN A 151 -4.38 -15.72 17.77
C ASN A 151 -3.47 -15.35 18.96
N PRO A 152 -3.97 -14.63 19.98
CA PRO A 152 -3.22 -14.58 21.22
C PRO A 152 -3.11 -16.03 21.68
N LYS A 153 -1.89 -16.56 21.70
CA LYS A 153 -1.59 -17.70 22.56
C LYS A 153 -1.55 -17.21 23.99
#